data_AF-A0A2V6QFD6-F1
#
_entry.id   AF-A0A2V6QFD6-F1
#
_cell.length_a   1.000
_cell.length_b   1.000
_cell.length_c   1.000
_cell.angle_alpha   90.00
_cell.angle_beta   90.00
_cell.angle_gamma   90.00
#
_symmetry.space_group_name_H-M   'P 1'
#
loop_
_entity.id
_entity.type
_entity.pdbx_description
1 polymer ?
#
loop_
_entity_poly.entity_id
_entity_poly.type
_entity_poly.pdbx_seq_one_letter_code
_entity_poly.pdbx_strand_id
1 'polypeptide(L)'
;MSMLERAEAAERAMSEELDRTIVKSVIYVSGDRDPRVPLTRPDNGKLVMMGQDPRLPRMPERPTLFDFFKYRFGPANHLMQSARLAQKNGVAEKLVLACLLHDIGIAGFIRGDHGYWAAQMLEPYVDEEVAWAIRYHQALRFFADESVGYAYPKMYVKLFGADYQPDPYIQRDYQYAREHKWYMSARLICINDLYAFDPTVQVQLEEFTDVVGRHFRQPKEGLGWDASPSAHMWRTIMMPTKYL
;
A
#
# COMPACT_ATOMS: atom_id res chain seq x y z
N MET A 1 -6.36 30.93 -1.15
CA MET A 1 -5.82 29.65 -1.64
C MET A 1 -5.99 28.59 -0.57
N SER A 2 -6.58 27.45 -0.91
CA SER A 2 -6.68 26.26 -0.07
C SER A 2 -5.30 25.62 0.18
N MET A 3 -5.19 24.70 1.14
CA MET A 3 -3.95 23.94 1.35
C MET A 3 -3.57 23.12 0.10
N LEU A 4 -4.56 22.60 -0.62
CA LEU A 4 -4.34 21.86 -1.87
C LEU A 4 -3.78 22.77 -2.97
N GLU A 5 -4.38 23.94 -3.17
CA GLU A 5 -3.91 24.91 -4.19
C GLU A 5 -2.48 25.37 -3.89
N ARG A 6 -2.11 25.53 -2.62
CA ARG A 6 -0.74 25.85 -2.21
C ARG A 6 0.23 24.69 -2.48
N ALA A 7 -0.18 23.46 -2.21
CA ALA A 7 0.64 22.27 -2.46
C ALA A 7 0.87 22.04 -3.96
N GLU A 8 -0.18 22.17 -4.77
CA GLU A 8 -0.07 22.07 -6.23
C GLU A 8 0.76 23.19 -6.84
N ALA A 9 0.64 24.42 -6.32
CA ALA A 9 1.47 25.54 -6.76
C ALA A 9 2.95 25.31 -6.41
N ALA A 10 3.24 24.79 -5.22
CA ALA A 10 4.60 24.42 -4.83
C ALA A 10 5.14 23.26 -5.68
N GLU A 11 4.33 22.24 -5.96
CA GLU A 11 4.71 21.12 -6.85
C GLU A 11 5.03 21.62 -8.26
N ARG A 12 4.20 22.52 -8.79
CA ARG A 12 4.40 23.16 -10.09
C ARG A 12 5.69 23.99 -10.11
N ALA A 13 5.90 24.87 -9.13
CA ALA A 13 7.11 25.67 -9.03
C ALA A 13 8.38 24.80 -8.97
N MET A 14 8.39 23.77 -8.11
CA MET A 14 9.51 22.82 -8.05
C MET A 14 9.71 22.08 -9.37
N SER A 15 8.64 21.73 -10.09
CA SER A 15 8.74 21.09 -11.41
C SER A 15 9.24 22.05 -12.49
N GLU A 16 8.94 23.35 -12.38
CA GLU A 16 9.40 24.39 -13.31
C GLU A 16 10.90 24.66 -13.15
N GLU A 17 11.45 24.49 -11.94
CA GLU A 17 12.88 24.60 -11.66
C GLU A 17 13.69 23.41 -12.19
N LEU A 18 13.07 22.27 -12.51
CA LEU A 18 13.76 21.12 -13.07
C LEU A 18 14.19 21.39 -14.51
N ASP A 19 15.40 20.99 -14.88
CA ASP A 19 15.85 20.87 -16.29
C ASP A 19 15.13 19.74 -17.06
N ARG A 20 14.17 19.09 -16.41
CA ARG A 20 13.38 17.99 -16.95
C ARG A 20 11.88 18.22 -16.78
N THR A 21 11.12 17.79 -17.77
CA THR A 21 9.66 17.81 -17.75
C THR A 21 9.12 16.49 -17.21
N ILE A 22 8.18 16.60 -16.27
CA ILE A 22 7.41 15.47 -15.75
C ILE A 22 6.15 15.30 -16.60
N VAL A 23 5.92 14.07 -17.04
CA VAL A 23 4.64 13.66 -17.63
C VAL A 23 4.08 12.57 -16.72
N LYS A 24 2.96 12.86 -16.07
CA LYS A 24 2.31 11.93 -15.14
C LYS A 24 1.67 10.78 -15.94
N SER A 25 1.59 9.58 -15.37
CA SER A 25 0.88 8.46 -15.99
C SER A 25 -0.61 8.74 -16.14
N VAL A 26 -1.28 8.12 -17.13
CA VAL A 26 -2.72 8.30 -17.36
C VAL A 26 -3.54 8.01 -16.09
N ILE A 27 -3.27 6.88 -15.43
CA ILE A 27 -3.96 6.49 -14.20
C ILE A 27 -3.73 7.47 -13.03
N TYR A 28 -2.62 8.21 -13.05
CA TYR A 28 -2.29 9.16 -11.99
C TYR A 28 -3.27 10.35 -12.00
N VAL A 29 -3.74 10.75 -13.18
CA VAL A 29 -4.59 11.95 -13.37
C VAL A 29 -6.02 11.63 -13.79
N SER A 30 -6.38 10.35 -13.94
CA SER A 30 -7.67 9.92 -14.48
C SER A 30 -8.87 10.19 -13.55
N GLY A 31 -8.64 10.55 -12.29
CA GLY A 31 -9.68 11.02 -11.38
C GLY A 31 -10.08 12.47 -11.64
N ASP A 32 -9.19 13.26 -12.23
CA ASP A 32 -9.37 14.70 -12.48
C ASP A 32 -9.58 15.02 -13.97
N ARG A 33 -9.19 14.11 -14.87
CA ARG A 33 -9.21 14.30 -16.33
C ARG A 33 -9.69 13.04 -17.04
N ASP A 34 -10.38 13.20 -18.17
CA ASP A 34 -10.79 12.08 -19.01
C ASP A 34 -9.56 11.29 -19.50
N PRO A 35 -9.41 10.01 -19.16
CA PRO A 35 -8.24 9.21 -19.51
C PRO A 35 -8.09 8.95 -21.02
N ARG A 36 -9.12 9.24 -21.83
CA ARG A 36 -9.07 9.12 -23.29
C ARG A 36 -8.41 10.33 -23.96
N VAL A 37 -8.26 11.44 -23.23
CA VAL A 37 -7.55 12.61 -23.72
C VAL A 37 -6.05 12.33 -23.65
N PRO A 38 -5.31 12.38 -24.77
CA PRO A 38 -3.88 12.10 -24.76
C PRO A 38 -3.12 13.05 -23.84
N LEU A 39 -2.25 12.50 -22.99
CA LEU A 39 -1.30 13.32 -22.25
C LEU A 39 -0.19 13.78 -23.19
N THR A 40 -0.20 15.07 -23.53
CA THR A 40 0.81 15.67 -24.39
C THR A 40 2.05 16.03 -23.59
N ARG A 41 3.23 15.66 -24.11
CA ARG A 41 4.50 16.17 -23.59
C ARG A 41 4.56 17.69 -23.82
N PRO A 42 4.81 18.50 -22.78
CA PRO A 42 5.08 19.93 -22.96
C PRO A 42 6.24 20.17 -23.91
N ASP A 43 6.05 21.09 -24.87
CA ASP A 43 7.10 21.55 -25.78
C ASP A 43 7.79 22.79 -25.20
N ASN A 44 8.70 22.55 -24.27
CA ASN A 44 9.39 23.59 -23.50
C ASN A 44 10.93 23.50 -23.58
N GLY A 45 11.44 22.75 -24.56
CA GLY A 45 12.88 22.53 -24.74
C GLY A 45 13.57 21.64 -23.69
N LYS A 46 12.84 21.17 -22.67
CA LYS A 46 13.40 20.31 -21.60
C LYS A 46 13.31 18.83 -21.97
N LEU A 47 14.28 18.04 -21.46
CA LEU A 47 14.24 16.57 -21.57
C LEU A 47 13.14 15.99 -20.66
N VAL A 48 12.63 14.80 -20.95
CA VAL A 48 11.69 14.12 -20.05
C VAL A 48 12.40 13.47 -18.86
N MET A 49 11.67 13.27 -17.76
CA MET A 49 12.15 12.54 -16.59
C MET A 49 12.28 11.03 -16.89
N MET A 50 13.51 10.52 -16.98
CA MET A 50 13.79 9.08 -17.25
C MET A 50 14.39 8.33 -16.06
N GLY A 51 14.32 8.90 -14.86
CA GLY A 51 14.94 8.32 -13.67
C GLY A 51 14.34 8.84 -12.36
N GLN A 52 15.18 8.95 -11.34
CA GLN A 52 14.80 9.43 -10.02
C GLN A 52 14.32 10.88 -10.09
N ASP A 53 13.16 11.14 -9.47
CA ASP A 53 12.65 12.49 -9.27
C ASP A 53 13.43 13.17 -8.14
N PRO A 54 14.19 14.24 -8.40
CA PRO A 54 15.01 14.90 -7.38
C PRO A 54 14.18 15.57 -6.28
N ARG A 55 12.87 15.72 -6.46
CA ARG A 55 11.94 16.21 -5.43
C ARG A 55 11.66 15.17 -4.35
N LEU A 56 11.98 13.89 -4.60
CA LEU A 56 11.79 12.79 -3.66
C LEU A 56 13.11 12.43 -2.97
N PRO A 57 13.08 11.99 -1.69
CA PRO A 57 14.24 11.38 -1.06
C PRO A 57 14.78 10.23 -1.90
N ARG A 58 16.10 10.21 -2.08
CA ARG A 58 16.81 9.22 -2.88
C ARG A 58 16.78 7.86 -2.18
N MET A 59 16.39 6.82 -2.92
CA MET A 59 16.50 5.44 -2.46
C MET A 59 17.96 4.95 -2.52
N PRO A 60 18.38 4.03 -1.63
CA PRO A 60 19.66 3.34 -1.75
C PRO A 60 19.76 2.54 -3.07
N GLU A 61 20.98 2.15 -3.45
CA GLU A 61 21.21 1.33 -4.66
C GLU A 61 20.52 -0.03 -4.60
N ARG A 62 20.39 -0.59 -3.39
CA ARG A 62 19.71 -1.87 -3.11
C ARG A 62 18.58 -1.63 -2.10
N PRO A 63 17.43 -1.10 -2.54
CA PRO A 63 16.32 -0.78 -1.65
C PRO A 63 15.84 -1.97 -0.81
N THR A 64 15.71 -1.76 0.49
CA THR A 64 15.07 -2.72 1.40
C THR A 64 13.60 -2.37 1.63
N LEU A 65 12.83 -3.29 2.21
CA LEU A 65 11.48 -2.98 2.68
C LEU A 65 11.45 -1.77 3.62
N PHE A 66 12.43 -1.65 4.52
CA PHE A 66 12.55 -0.52 5.45
C PHE A 66 12.75 0.81 4.74
N ASP A 67 13.51 0.84 3.64
CA ASP A 67 13.68 2.04 2.83
C ASP A 67 12.36 2.48 2.19
N PHE A 68 11.52 1.55 1.74
CA PHE A 68 10.20 1.88 1.22
C PHE A 68 9.28 2.47 2.30
N PHE A 69 9.29 1.91 3.51
CA PHE A 69 8.57 2.50 4.64
C PHE A 69 9.03 3.93 4.94
N LYS A 70 10.36 4.14 4.96
CA LYS A 70 10.96 5.43 5.28
C LYS A 70 10.72 6.49 4.20
N TYR A 71 10.84 6.12 2.94
CA TYR A 71 10.90 7.09 1.84
C TYR A 71 9.66 7.13 0.95
N ARG A 72 8.73 6.16 1.05
CA ARG A 72 7.58 6.04 0.13
C ARG A 72 6.23 5.70 0.79
N PHE A 73 6.19 5.05 1.96
CA PHE A 73 4.93 4.67 2.62
C PHE A 73 4.53 5.56 3.82
N GLY A 74 5.15 6.73 3.98
CA GLY A 74 4.86 7.64 5.09
C GLY A 74 3.55 8.44 4.90
N PRO A 75 2.74 8.64 5.96
CA PRO A 75 2.86 8.10 7.31
C PRO A 75 2.40 6.63 7.42
N ALA A 76 3.21 5.77 8.02
CA ALA A 76 2.96 4.32 8.14
C ALA A 76 2.58 3.85 9.57
N ASN A 77 2.24 4.77 10.48
CA ASN A 77 2.00 4.43 11.89
C ASN A 77 0.87 3.42 12.09
N HIS A 78 -0.17 3.48 11.25
CA HIS A 78 -1.27 2.52 11.26
C HIS A 78 -0.79 1.07 11.03
N LEU A 79 0.00 0.85 9.98
CA LEU A 79 0.58 -0.46 9.65
C LEU A 79 1.40 -1.02 10.83
N MET A 80 2.21 -0.16 11.44
CA MET A 80 3.05 -0.53 12.57
C MET A 80 2.23 -0.79 13.85
N GLN A 81 1.15 -0.04 14.09
CA GLN A 81 0.23 -0.31 15.20
C GLN A 81 -0.48 -1.65 15.02
N SER A 82 -0.93 -1.97 13.80
CA SER A 82 -1.59 -3.23 13.49
C SER A 82 -0.66 -4.42 13.75
N ALA A 83 0.59 -4.34 13.28
CA ALA A 83 1.60 -5.35 13.54
C ALA A 83 1.92 -5.51 15.04
N ARG A 84 2.06 -4.40 15.78
CA ARG A 84 2.31 -4.45 17.23
C ARG A 84 1.13 -5.08 17.98
N LEU A 85 -0.10 -4.77 17.57
CA LEU A 85 -1.30 -5.37 18.17
C LEU A 85 -1.36 -6.88 17.90
N ALA A 86 -1.04 -7.31 16.67
CA ALA A 86 -0.93 -8.72 16.34
C ALA A 86 0.11 -9.46 17.19
N GLN A 87 1.27 -8.85 17.45
CA GLN A 87 2.28 -9.42 18.37
C GLN A 87 1.74 -9.56 19.78
N LYS A 88 1.10 -8.52 20.32
CA LYS A 88 0.51 -8.55 21.67
C LYS A 88 -0.59 -9.61 21.81
N ASN A 89 -1.32 -9.86 20.73
CA ASN A 89 -2.37 -10.87 20.67
C ASN A 89 -1.82 -12.30 20.42
N GLY A 90 -0.50 -12.50 20.39
CA GLY A 90 0.11 -13.82 20.23
C GLY A 90 -0.09 -14.44 18.85
N VAL A 91 -0.36 -13.61 17.84
CA VAL A 91 -0.51 -14.06 16.44
C VAL A 91 0.84 -14.54 15.92
N ALA A 92 0.83 -15.58 15.06
CA ALA A 92 2.05 -16.11 14.45
C ALA A 92 2.86 -15.02 13.72
N GLU A 93 4.19 -15.07 13.81
CA GLU A 93 5.07 -14.01 13.29
C GLU A 93 4.85 -13.69 11.80
N LYS A 94 4.60 -14.70 10.96
CA LYS A 94 4.30 -14.47 9.54
C LYS A 94 3.03 -13.64 9.32
N LEU A 95 2.05 -13.74 10.23
CA LEU A 95 0.83 -12.93 10.19
C LEU A 95 1.00 -11.57 10.89
N VAL A 96 1.96 -11.43 11.80
CA VAL A 96 2.44 -10.11 12.24
C VAL A 96 3.03 -9.35 11.04
N LEU A 97 3.86 -10.02 10.22
CA LEU A 97 4.35 -9.46 8.96
C LEU A 97 3.18 -9.09 8.04
N ALA A 98 2.16 -9.95 7.94
CA ALA A 98 0.98 -9.64 7.15
C ALA A 98 0.27 -8.36 7.63
N CYS A 99 0.10 -8.17 8.94
CA CYS A 99 -0.46 -6.95 9.52
C CYS A 99 0.41 -5.71 9.24
N LEU A 100 1.74 -5.85 9.24
CA LEU A 100 2.65 -4.76 8.87
C LEU A 100 2.49 -4.33 7.40
N LEU A 101 2.07 -5.25 6.53
CA LEU A 101 2.13 -5.06 5.07
C LEU A 101 0.76 -4.94 4.39
N HIS A 102 -0.34 -5.24 5.07
CA HIS A 102 -1.65 -5.43 4.43
C HIS A 102 -2.12 -4.22 3.60
N ASP A 103 -1.83 -3.01 4.08
CA ASP A 103 -2.32 -1.74 3.53
C ASP A 103 -1.24 -0.93 2.77
N ILE A 104 -0.09 -1.53 2.43
CA ILE A 104 0.96 -0.80 1.67
C ILE A 104 0.48 -0.38 0.27
N GLY A 105 -0.55 -1.04 -0.28
CA GLY A 105 -1.26 -0.58 -1.48
C GLY A 105 -1.88 0.80 -1.28
N ILE A 106 -2.50 1.05 -0.12
CA ILE A 106 -3.01 2.37 0.27
C ILE A 106 -1.86 3.35 0.53
N ALA A 107 -0.80 2.90 1.21
CA ALA A 107 0.27 3.77 1.68
C ALA A 107 1.14 4.34 0.57
N GLY A 108 1.32 3.63 -0.56
CA GLY A 108 2.20 4.14 -1.62
C GLY A 108 1.95 3.63 -3.04
N PHE A 109 0.83 2.96 -3.32
CA PHE A 109 0.53 2.49 -4.68
C PHE A 109 -0.88 2.83 -5.16
N ILE A 110 -1.82 1.89 -5.16
CA ILE A 110 -3.20 2.10 -5.62
C ILE A 110 -4.16 1.74 -4.48
N ARG A 111 -4.99 2.70 -4.09
CA ARG A 111 -5.93 2.60 -2.95
C ARG A 111 -7.12 1.68 -3.23
N GLY A 112 -7.74 1.83 -4.40
CA GLY A 112 -8.78 0.91 -4.86
C GLY A 112 -8.16 -0.47 -5.04
N ASP A 113 -8.78 -1.50 -4.50
CA ASP A 113 -8.23 -2.86 -4.50
C ASP A 113 -6.85 -3.03 -3.83
N HIS A 114 -6.59 -2.21 -2.80
CA HIS A 114 -5.32 -2.23 -2.06
C HIS A 114 -4.86 -3.61 -1.58
N GLY A 115 -5.76 -4.47 -1.08
CA GLY A 115 -5.38 -5.80 -0.61
C GLY A 115 -4.92 -6.69 -1.76
N TYR A 116 -5.59 -6.61 -2.91
CA TYR A 116 -5.20 -7.33 -4.11
C TYR A 116 -3.87 -6.82 -4.69
N TRP A 117 -3.70 -5.50 -4.76
CA TRP A 117 -2.45 -4.89 -5.20
C TRP A 117 -1.28 -5.21 -4.28
N ALA A 118 -1.48 -5.07 -2.96
CA ALA A 118 -0.45 -5.40 -1.96
C ALA A 118 -0.06 -6.87 -2.03
N ALA A 119 -1.04 -7.78 -2.10
CA ALA A 119 -0.79 -9.21 -2.23
C ALA A 119 0.05 -9.54 -3.47
N GLN A 120 -0.35 -9.04 -4.65
CA GLN A 120 0.39 -9.28 -5.90
C GLN A 120 1.82 -8.70 -5.84
N MET A 121 1.99 -7.54 -5.21
CA MET A 121 3.30 -6.93 -5.04
C MET A 121 4.22 -7.78 -4.15
N LEU A 122 3.65 -8.36 -3.08
CA LEU A 122 4.38 -9.06 -2.03
C LEU A 122 4.59 -10.56 -2.30
N GLU A 123 3.76 -11.18 -3.13
CA GLU A 123 3.74 -12.63 -3.38
C GLU A 123 5.11 -13.26 -3.64
N PRO A 124 6.04 -12.65 -4.41
CA PRO A 124 7.38 -13.23 -4.59
C PRO A 124 8.21 -13.29 -3.31
N TYR A 125 7.91 -12.44 -2.33
CA TYR A 125 8.75 -12.17 -1.17
C TYR A 125 8.23 -12.77 0.14
N VAL A 126 7.00 -13.29 0.19
CA VAL A 126 6.38 -13.80 1.42
C VAL A 126 5.79 -15.20 1.26
N ASP A 127 5.45 -15.86 2.36
CA ASP A 127 4.72 -17.15 2.35
C ASP A 127 3.38 -17.02 1.60
N GLU A 128 2.94 -18.09 0.92
CA GLU A 128 1.70 -18.08 0.13
C GLU A 128 0.48 -17.71 1.01
N GLU A 129 0.45 -18.21 2.26
CA GLU A 129 -0.60 -17.87 3.22
C GLU A 129 -0.61 -16.38 3.55
N VAL A 130 0.56 -15.73 3.64
CA VAL A 130 0.67 -14.29 3.94
C VAL A 130 0.14 -13.48 2.76
N ALA A 131 0.54 -13.80 1.54
CA ALA A 131 0.03 -13.13 0.35
C ALA A 131 -1.50 -13.34 0.20
N TRP A 132 -1.98 -14.56 0.44
CA TRP A 132 -3.42 -14.86 0.43
C TRP A 132 -4.17 -14.09 1.51
N ALA A 133 -3.63 -14.04 2.74
CA ALA A 133 -4.25 -13.33 3.84
C ALA A 133 -4.37 -11.83 3.56
N ILE A 134 -3.30 -11.22 3.04
CA ILE A 134 -3.31 -9.81 2.60
C ILE A 134 -4.28 -9.61 1.43
N ARG A 135 -4.44 -10.57 0.51
CA ARG A 135 -5.40 -10.41 -0.59
C ARG A 135 -6.83 -10.31 -0.07
N TYR A 136 -7.23 -11.27 0.75
CA TYR A 136 -8.63 -11.44 1.14
C TYR A 136 -9.02 -10.71 2.42
N HIS A 137 -8.07 -10.11 3.16
CA HIS A 137 -8.44 -9.19 4.25
C HIS A 137 -9.32 -8.04 3.72
N GLN A 138 -9.08 -7.58 2.49
CA GLN A 138 -9.88 -6.52 1.87
C GLN A 138 -11.35 -6.92 1.74
N ALA A 139 -11.65 -8.15 1.30
CA ALA A 139 -13.04 -8.59 1.19
C ALA A 139 -13.64 -8.80 2.59
N LEU A 140 -12.90 -9.47 3.48
CA LEU A 140 -13.37 -9.85 4.81
C LEU A 140 -13.68 -8.65 5.72
N ARG A 141 -12.99 -7.52 5.58
CA ARG A 141 -13.22 -6.33 6.41
C ARG A 141 -14.64 -5.77 6.32
N PHE A 142 -15.38 -6.08 5.25
CA PHE A 142 -16.76 -5.61 5.06
C PHE A 142 -17.82 -6.53 5.67
N PHE A 143 -17.45 -7.69 6.22
CA PHE A 143 -18.40 -8.66 6.74
C PHE A 143 -18.05 -9.03 8.17
N ALA A 144 -19.05 -8.91 9.06
CA ALA A 144 -18.93 -9.30 10.45
C ALA A 144 -18.69 -10.81 10.60
N ASP A 145 -17.98 -11.18 11.66
CA ASP A 145 -17.87 -12.53 12.18
C ASP A 145 -17.85 -12.48 13.71
N GLU A 146 -19.05 -12.45 14.30
CA GLU A 146 -19.26 -12.41 15.75
C GLU A 146 -18.63 -13.61 16.47
N SER A 147 -18.45 -14.75 15.78
CA SER A 147 -17.86 -15.95 16.39
C SER A 147 -16.40 -15.76 16.81
N VAL A 148 -15.73 -14.76 16.25
CA VAL A 148 -14.36 -14.36 16.55
C VAL A 148 -14.26 -12.91 17.02
N GLY A 149 -15.38 -12.31 17.44
CA GLY A 149 -15.43 -10.95 17.98
C GLY A 149 -15.21 -9.84 16.96
N TYR A 150 -15.39 -10.11 15.65
CA TYR A 150 -15.27 -9.10 14.61
C TYR A 150 -16.66 -8.56 14.23
N ALA A 151 -17.16 -7.57 14.97
CA ALA A 151 -18.38 -6.86 14.62
C ALA A 151 -18.15 -5.96 13.38
N TYR A 152 -19.23 -5.63 12.66
CA TYR A 152 -19.13 -4.69 11.54
C TYR A 152 -18.64 -3.31 12.02
N PRO A 153 -17.57 -2.75 11.43
CA PRO A 153 -17.01 -1.48 11.90
C PRO A 153 -18.01 -0.33 11.89
N LYS A 154 -18.32 0.26 13.06
CA LYS A 154 -19.20 1.44 13.16
C LYS A 154 -18.73 2.62 12.30
N MET A 155 -17.43 2.73 12.09
CA MET A 155 -16.84 3.75 11.22
C MET A 155 -17.31 3.61 9.76
N TYR A 156 -17.56 2.39 9.28
CA TYR A 156 -18.00 2.16 7.90
C TYR A 156 -19.42 2.66 7.68
N VAL A 157 -20.32 2.49 8.66
CA VAL A 157 -21.66 3.10 8.61
C VAL A 157 -21.55 4.63 8.46
N LYS A 158 -20.61 5.25 9.17
CA LYS A 158 -20.38 6.70 9.09
C LYS A 158 -19.78 7.14 7.75
N LEU A 159 -18.84 6.36 7.21
CA LEU A 159 -18.08 6.73 6.00
C LEU A 159 -18.80 6.37 4.69
N PHE A 160 -19.48 5.23 4.66
CA PHE A 160 -20.08 4.66 3.45
C PHE A 160 -21.62 4.72 3.47
N GLY A 161 -22.22 4.93 4.63
CA GLY A 161 -23.68 4.89 4.83
C GLY A 161 -24.17 3.52 5.30
N ALA A 162 -25.35 3.52 5.95
CA ALA A 162 -25.94 2.30 6.50
C ALA A 162 -26.37 1.28 5.42
N ASP A 163 -26.70 1.78 4.22
CA ASP A 163 -27.17 0.96 3.10
C ASP A 163 -26.04 0.53 2.15
N TYR A 164 -24.79 0.86 2.46
CA TYR A 164 -23.66 0.48 1.63
C TYR A 164 -23.52 -1.04 1.54
N GLN A 165 -23.40 -1.53 0.31
CA GLN A 165 -23.09 -2.93 0.02
C GLN A 165 -21.82 -2.97 -0.81
N PRO A 166 -20.85 -3.85 -0.48
CA PRO A 166 -19.67 -4.04 -1.31
C PRO A 166 -20.04 -4.54 -2.72
N ASP A 167 -19.19 -4.24 -3.69
CA ASP A 167 -19.38 -4.70 -5.07
C ASP A 167 -19.52 -6.23 -5.18
N PRO A 168 -20.20 -6.75 -6.22
CA PRO A 168 -20.46 -8.18 -6.37
C PRO A 168 -19.21 -9.07 -6.30
N TYR A 169 -18.06 -8.59 -6.81
CA TYR A 169 -16.81 -9.35 -6.74
C TYR A 169 -16.27 -9.46 -5.31
N ILE A 170 -16.46 -8.43 -4.47
CA ILE A 170 -16.10 -8.46 -3.05
C ILE A 170 -16.98 -9.46 -2.29
N GLN A 171 -18.28 -9.50 -2.59
CA GLN A 171 -19.20 -10.48 -1.99
C GLN A 171 -18.83 -11.91 -2.36
N ARG A 172 -18.50 -12.16 -3.63
CA ARG A 172 -18.01 -13.47 -4.10
C ARG A 172 -16.72 -13.85 -3.39
N ASP A 173 -15.76 -12.93 -3.31
CA ASP A 173 -14.47 -13.20 -2.69
C ASP A 173 -14.59 -13.42 -1.18
N TYR A 174 -15.55 -12.77 -0.52
CA TYR A 174 -15.93 -13.06 0.86
C TYR A 174 -16.43 -14.51 1.02
N GLN A 175 -17.37 -14.95 0.19
CA GLN A 175 -17.91 -16.32 0.23
C GLN A 175 -16.79 -17.34 0.02
N TYR A 176 -15.95 -17.13 -0.99
CA TYR A 176 -14.77 -17.96 -1.23
C TYR A 176 -13.82 -17.99 -0.03
N ALA A 177 -13.46 -16.82 0.51
CA ALA A 177 -12.53 -16.73 1.63
C ALA A 177 -13.09 -17.40 2.89
N ARG A 178 -14.41 -17.36 3.11
CA ARG A 178 -15.09 -17.95 4.28
C ARG A 178 -14.91 -19.46 4.39
N GLU A 179 -14.83 -20.14 3.25
CA GLU A 179 -14.66 -21.59 3.15
C GLU A 179 -13.18 -22.02 3.05
N HIS A 180 -12.27 -21.06 2.93
CA HIS A 180 -10.86 -21.34 2.71
C HIS A 180 -10.11 -21.69 4.00
N LYS A 181 -9.16 -22.63 3.93
CA LYS A 181 -8.34 -23.07 5.08
C LYS A 181 -7.58 -21.94 5.80
N TRP A 182 -7.32 -20.84 5.09
CA TRP A 182 -6.61 -19.66 5.62
C TRP A 182 -7.55 -18.50 6.02
N TYR A 183 -8.86 -18.75 6.08
CA TYR A 183 -9.86 -17.76 6.50
C TYR A 183 -9.40 -16.97 7.75
N MET A 184 -8.97 -17.70 8.79
CA MET A 184 -8.55 -17.08 10.04
C MET A 184 -7.30 -16.22 9.89
N SER A 185 -6.40 -16.55 8.99
CA SER A 185 -5.20 -15.76 8.73
C SER A 185 -5.54 -14.36 8.22
N ALA A 186 -6.47 -14.26 7.26
CA ALA A 186 -6.97 -12.99 6.75
C ALA A 186 -7.88 -12.26 7.76
N ARG A 187 -8.70 -13.01 8.51
CA ARG A 187 -9.57 -12.45 9.54
C ARG A 187 -8.78 -11.85 10.71
N LEU A 188 -7.66 -12.46 11.09
CA LEU A 188 -6.75 -11.92 12.10
C LEU A 188 -6.15 -10.59 11.66
N ILE A 189 -5.85 -10.38 10.38
CA ILE A 189 -5.46 -9.06 9.88
C ILE A 189 -6.58 -8.05 10.14
N CYS A 190 -7.83 -8.36 9.78
CA CYS A 190 -8.97 -7.46 9.99
C CYS A 190 -9.15 -7.08 11.47
N ILE A 191 -9.01 -8.05 12.38
CA ILE A 191 -9.13 -7.83 13.83
C ILE A 191 -8.04 -6.88 14.34
N ASN A 192 -6.80 -7.05 13.88
CA ASN A 192 -5.67 -6.23 14.31
C ASN A 192 -5.55 -4.89 13.54
N ASP A 193 -6.21 -4.75 12.39
CA ASP A 193 -6.36 -3.51 11.62
C ASP A 193 -7.32 -2.52 12.33
N LEU A 194 -8.51 -3.00 12.72
CA LEU A 194 -9.61 -2.15 13.20
C LEU A 194 -9.25 -1.20 14.37
N TYR A 195 -8.31 -1.60 15.22
CA TYR A 195 -7.92 -0.86 16.43
C TYR A 195 -6.59 -0.10 16.30
N ALA A 196 -5.99 -0.06 15.11
CA ALA A 196 -4.64 0.46 14.87
C ALA A 196 -4.63 1.92 14.39
N PHE A 197 -5.51 2.78 14.93
CA PHE A 197 -5.65 4.19 14.54
C PHE A 197 -5.47 5.16 15.72
N ASP A 198 -4.80 4.75 16.79
CA ASP A 198 -4.60 5.60 17.96
C ASP A 198 -3.59 6.72 17.65
N PRO A 199 -3.98 8.01 17.69
CA PRO A 199 -3.08 9.11 17.35
C PRO A 199 -1.98 9.33 18.40
N THR A 200 -2.12 8.78 19.60
CA THR A 200 -1.18 8.92 20.71
C THR A 200 -0.11 7.83 20.74
N VAL A 201 -0.35 6.72 20.05
CA VAL A 201 0.59 5.60 19.98
C VAL A 201 1.59 5.85 18.85
N GLN A 202 2.88 5.84 19.19
CA GLN A 202 3.98 5.84 18.23
C GLN A 202 4.63 4.46 18.20
N VAL A 203 4.87 3.94 17.00
CA VAL A 203 5.55 2.67 16.78
C VAL A 203 6.77 2.90 15.91
N GLN A 204 7.90 2.30 16.29
CA GLN A 204 9.10 2.33 15.47
C GLN A 204 9.13 1.08 14.59
N LEU A 205 9.51 1.25 13.32
CA LEU A 205 9.55 0.15 12.36
C LEU A 205 10.55 -0.93 12.79
N GLU A 206 11.61 -0.52 13.48
CA GLU A 206 12.69 -1.36 13.98
C GLU A 206 12.22 -2.44 14.97
N GLU A 207 11.05 -2.28 15.60
CA GLU A 207 10.42 -3.33 16.43
C GLU A 207 10.11 -4.61 15.65
N PHE A 208 10.01 -4.51 14.32
CA PHE A 208 9.68 -5.63 13.44
C PHE A 208 10.90 -6.17 12.67
N THR A 209 12.12 -5.70 12.97
CA THR A 209 13.35 -6.10 12.27
C THR A 209 13.49 -7.62 12.18
N ASP A 210 13.30 -8.31 13.30
CA ASP A 210 13.39 -9.77 13.38
C ASP A 210 12.29 -10.49 12.60
N VAL A 211 11.06 -10.01 12.71
CA VAL A 211 9.90 -10.57 11.98
C VAL A 211 10.11 -10.44 10.49
N VAL A 212 10.52 -9.26 10.02
CA VAL A 212 10.85 -9.01 8.61
C VAL A 212 12.02 -9.89 8.18
N GLY A 213 13.10 -9.95 8.96
CA GLY A 213 14.29 -10.74 8.63
C GLY A 213 14.03 -12.24 8.49
N ARG A 214 13.04 -12.80 9.21
CA ARG A 214 12.68 -14.23 9.13
C ARG A 214 11.62 -14.54 8.07
N HIS A 215 10.69 -13.63 7.81
CA HIS A 215 9.48 -13.92 7.00
C HIS A 215 9.40 -13.15 5.68
N PHE A 216 10.28 -12.18 5.43
CA PHE A 216 10.36 -11.46 4.16
C PHE A 216 11.64 -11.82 3.40
N ARG A 217 11.49 -12.37 2.20
CA ARG A 217 12.60 -12.76 1.32
C ARG A 217 13.14 -11.53 0.58
N GLN A 218 13.90 -10.70 1.28
CA GLN A 218 14.54 -9.51 0.72
C GLN A 218 15.48 -9.90 -0.44
N PRO A 219 15.28 -9.38 -1.68
CA PRO A 219 16.19 -9.65 -2.80
C PRO A 219 17.56 -9.01 -2.58
N LYS A 220 18.63 -9.68 -3.05
CA LYS A 220 20.02 -9.22 -2.92
C LYS A 220 20.29 -7.97 -3.76
N GLU A 221 19.60 -7.85 -4.89
CA GLU A 221 19.66 -6.73 -5.82
C GLU A 221 18.89 -5.51 -5.29
N GLY A 222 18.01 -5.69 -4.30
CA GLY A 222 17.09 -4.67 -3.80
C GLY A 222 15.72 -4.74 -4.48
N LEU A 223 14.69 -4.33 -3.74
CA LEU A 223 13.30 -4.38 -4.21
C LEU A 223 13.14 -3.53 -5.48
N GLY A 224 12.65 -4.16 -6.54
CA GLY A 224 12.46 -3.55 -7.84
C GLY A 224 13.66 -3.66 -8.79
N TRP A 225 14.80 -4.16 -8.33
CA TRP A 225 15.94 -4.49 -9.20
C TRP A 225 16.16 -6.00 -9.37
N ASP A 226 15.37 -6.80 -8.68
CA ASP A 226 15.28 -8.24 -8.86
C ASP A 226 14.47 -8.64 -10.12
N ALA A 227 14.42 -9.94 -10.40
CA ALA A 227 13.74 -10.53 -11.56
C ALA A 227 12.31 -11.02 -11.27
N SER A 228 11.72 -10.65 -10.12
CA SER A 228 10.36 -11.06 -9.77
C SER A 228 9.31 -10.42 -10.69
N PRO A 229 8.14 -11.06 -10.85
CA PRO A 229 7.06 -10.50 -11.65
C PRO A 229 6.53 -9.16 -11.11
N SER A 230 6.73 -8.85 -9.82
CA SER A 230 6.28 -7.59 -9.20
C SER A 230 7.36 -6.51 -9.10
N ALA A 231 8.59 -6.75 -9.59
CA ALA A 231 9.68 -5.76 -9.52
C ALA A 231 9.32 -4.40 -10.15
N HIS A 232 8.51 -4.40 -11.21
CA HIS A 232 8.04 -3.18 -11.86
C HIS A 232 7.13 -2.32 -10.95
N MET A 233 6.39 -2.94 -10.03
CA MET A 233 5.53 -2.23 -9.06
C MET A 233 6.40 -1.45 -8.08
N TRP A 234 7.44 -2.08 -7.52
CA TRP A 234 8.42 -1.41 -6.66
C TRP A 234 9.16 -0.26 -7.37
N ARG A 235 9.55 -0.43 -8.64
CA ARG A 235 10.14 0.66 -9.44
C ARG A 235 9.18 1.80 -9.69
N THR A 236 7.89 1.51 -9.88
CA THR A 236 6.84 2.52 -10.04
C THR A 236 6.70 3.36 -8.77
N ILE A 237 6.68 2.72 -7.59
CA ILE A 237 6.63 3.41 -6.30
C ILE A 237 7.92 4.23 -6.06
N MET A 238 9.07 3.69 -6.42
CA MET A 238 10.36 4.37 -6.27
C MET A 238 10.47 5.60 -7.18
N MET A 239 10.00 5.51 -8.43
CA MET A 239 10.11 6.56 -9.46
C MET A 239 8.73 6.84 -10.10
N PRO A 240 7.77 7.43 -9.38
CA PRO A 240 6.38 7.55 -9.83
C PRO A 240 6.19 8.50 -11.01
N THR A 241 7.19 9.34 -11.32
CA THR A 241 7.19 10.33 -12.40
C THR A 241 8.13 9.97 -13.55
N LYS A 242 8.65 8.74 -13.57
CA LYS A 242 9.46 8.24 -14.69
C LYS A 242 8.60 8.11 -15.95
N TYR A 243 9.09 8.66 -17.05
CA TYR A 243 8.37 8.74 -18.33
C TYR A 243 8.18 7.36 -18.98
N LEU A 244 9.25 6.55 -19.07
CA LEU A 244 9.29 5.18 -19.61
C LEU A 244 10.31 4.34 -18.84
#